data_AF-A0AAX3BDX1-F1
#
_entry.id   AF-A0AAX3BDX1-F1
#
_cell.length_a   1.000
_cell.length_b   1.000
_cell.length_c   1.000
_cell.angle_alpha   90.00
_cell.angle_beta   90.00
_cell.angle_gamma   90.00
#
_symmetry.space_group_name_H-M   'P 1'
#
loop_
_entity.id
_entity.type
_entity.pdbx_description
1 polymer ?
#
loop_
_entity_poly.entity_id
_entity_poly.type
_entity_poly.pdbx_seq_one_letter_code
_entity_poly.pdbx_strand_id
1 'polypeptide(L)' 'MKYTTNIKVSYNGEVYNPGEEIEMSQKEAKNLINLGVLTKLEKEQKIEKEQKKE' A
#
# COMPACT_ATOMS: atom_id res chain seq x y z
N MET A 1 6.28 -5.05 -6.55
CA MET A 1 5.21 -4.02 -6.51
C MET A 1 5.29 -3.36 -5.15
N LYS A 2 5.10 -2.04 -5.07
CA LYS A 2 5.15 -1.32 -3.80
C LYS A 2 3.78 -1.32 -3.10
N TYR A 3 3.82 -1.36 -1.77
CA TYR A 3 2.67 -1.31 -0.88
C TYR A 3 3.00 -0.35 0.26
N THR A 4 1.99 0.27 0.86
CA THR A 4 2.14 1.06 2.09
C THR A 4 1.77 0.20 3.26
N THR A 5 2.59 0.19 4.30
CA THR A 5 2.27 -0.44 5.57
C THR A 5 1.24 0.39 6.34
N ASN A 6 0.20 -0.26 6.89
CA ASN A 6 -0.76 0.40 7.78
C ASN A 6 -0.37 0.23 9.26
N ILE A 7 0.46 -0.76 9.56
CA ILE A 7 0.99 -1.07 10.89
C ILE A 7 2.50 -1.33 10.82
N LYS A 8 3.15 -1.52 11.97
CA LYS A 8 4.55 -1.95 12.02
C LYS A 8 4.67 -3.40 11.55
N VAL A 9 5.49 -3.64 10.52
CA VAL A 9 5.68 -4.96 9.90
C VAL A 9 7.16 -5.29 9.88
N SER A 10 7.52 -6.55 10.17
CA SER A 10 8.86 -7.06 9.87
C SER A 10 8.80 -7.96 8.64
N TYR A 11 9.62 -7.67 7.65
CA TYR A 11 9.68 -8.40 6.38
C TYR A 11 11.12 -8.40 5.87
N ASN A 12 11.60 -9.57 5.40
CA ASN A 12 12.98 -9.76 4.95
C ASN A 12 14.08 -9.31 5.94
N GLY A 13 13.82 -9.39 7.24
CA GLY A 13 14.77 -8.97 8.27
C GLY A 13 14.82 -7.46 8.52
N GLU A 14 14.02 -6.69 7.78
CA GLU A 14 13.82 -5.26 7.98
C GLU A 14 12.52 -5.01 8.74
N VAL A 15 12.43 -3.84 9.36
CA VAL A 15 11.24 -3.40 10.10
C VAL A 15 10.74 -2.13 9.45
N TYR A 16 9.50 -2.19 8.97
CA TYR A 16 8.79 -1.11 8.30
C TYR A 16 7.74 -0.57 9.26
N ASN A 17 7.80 0.72 9.55
CA ASN A 17 6.82 1.44 10.36
C ASN A 17 5.57 1.74 9.52
N PRO A 18 4.42 2.09 10.15
CA PRO A 18 3.22 2.51 9.43
C PRO A 18 3.49 3.70 8.52
N GLY A 19 3.01 3.65 7.28
CA GLY A 19 3.21 4.68 6.26
C GLY A 19 4.45 4.47 5.38
N GLU A 20 5.31 3.50 5.71
CA GLU A 20 6.48 3.19 4.90
C GLU A 20 6.12 2.35 3.68
N GLU A 21 6.89 2.56 2.61
CA GLU A 21 6.75 1.79 1.38
C GLU A 21 7.54 0.48 1.49
N ILE A 22 6.87 -0.63 1.23
CA ILE A 22 7.47 -1.95 1.18
C ILE A 22 7.30 -2.54 -0.21
N GLU A 23 8.39 -3.05 -0.77
CA GLU A 23 8.37 -3.75 -2.05
C GLU A 23 8.29 -5.26 -1.82
N MET A 24 7.23 -5.88 -2.31
CA MET A 24 7.07 -7.33 -2.22
C MET A 24 6.24 -7.88 -3.38
N SER A 25 6.14 -9.21 -3.43
CA SER A 25 5.34 -9.92 -4.43
C SER A 25 3.85 -9.80 -4.16
N GLN A 26 3.02 -9.73 -5.22
CA GLN A 26 1.56 -9.66 -5.08
C GLN A 26 0.98 -10.83 -4.28
N LYS A 27 1.57 -12.03 -4.41
CA LYS A 27 1.15 -13.22 -3.67
C LYS A 27 1.32 -13.05 -2.15
N GLU A 28 2.43 -12.46 -1.73
CA GLU A 28 2.72 -12.21 -0.31
C GLU A 28 1.90 -11.04 0.23
N ALA A 29 1.85 -9.95 -0.54
CA ALA A 29 1.06 -8.78 -0.20
C ALA A 29 -0.42 -9.10 -0.10
N LYS A 30 -0.97 -10.02 -0.91
CA LYS A 30 -2.40 -10.37 -0.88
C LYS A 30 -2.86 -10.81 0.51
N ASN A 31 -2.06 -11.63 1.19
CA ASN A 31 -2.38 -12.08 2.54
C ASN A 31 -2.34 -10.90 3.52
N LEU A 32 -1.32 -10.05 3.43
CA LEU A 32 -1.16 -8.90 4.31
C LEU A 32 -2.21 -7.81 4.07
N ILE A 33 -2.63 -7.59 2.82
CA ILE A 33 -3.72 -6.68 2.45
C ILE A 33 -5.05 -7.20 3.00
N ASN A 34 -5.31 -8.50 2.88
CA ASN A 34 -6.53 -9.11 3.40
C ASN A 34 -6.62 -9.03 4.94
N LEU A 35 -5.48 -8.96 5.61
CA LEU A 35 -5.37 -8.74 7.05
C LEU A 35 -5.38 -7.26 7.44
N GLY A 36 -5.45 -6.33 6.48
CA GLY A 36 -5.41 -4.88 6.71
C GLY A 36 -4.02 -4.33 7.06
N VAL A 37 -2.98 -5.16 6.95
CA VAL A 37 -1.59 -4.83 7.31
C VAL A 37 -0.93 -3.93 6.25
N LEU A 38 -1.26 -4.15 4.97
CA LEU A 38 -0.74 -3.39 3.84
C LEU A 38 -1.88 -2.79 3.00
N THR A 39 -1.58 -1.68 2.34
CA THR A 39 -2.42 -1.05 1.32
C THR A 39 -1.68 -1.06 -0.01
N LYS A 40 -2.37 -1.47 -1.08
CA LYS A 40 -1.80 -1.47 -2.43
C LYS A 40 -1.63 -0.04 -2.93
N LEU A 41 -0.38 0.34 -3.21
CA LEU A 41 -0.07 1.60 -3.89
C LEU A 41 -0.28 1.40 -5.39
N GLU A 42 -1.51 1.53 -5.86
CA GLU A 42 -1.74 1.81 -7.28
C GLU A 42 -1.46 3.29 -7.50
N LYS A 43 -0.44 3.59 -8.32
CA LYS A 43 -0.21 4.96 -8.81
C LYS A 43 -1.55 5.53 -9.29
N GLU A 44 -1.98 6.60 -8.62
CA GLU A 44 -3.03 7.53 -9.05
C GLU A 44 -4.29 6.88 -9.63
N GLN A 45 -5.27 6.62 -8.76
CA GLN A 45 -6.65 6.86 -9.19
C GLN A 45 -6.82 8.37 -9.37
N LYS A 46 -6.64 8.81 -10.61
CA LYS A 46 -7.11 10.07 -11.21
C LYS A 46 -8.09 10.83 -10.30
N ILE A 47 -7.59 11.80 -9.54
CA ILE A 47 -8.38 12.97 -9.17
C ILE A 47 -8.37 13.87 -10.40
N GLU A 48 -9.01 13.41 -11.46
CA GLU A 48 -9.26 14.17 -12.68
C GLU A 48 -10.70 13.89 -13.13
N LYS A 49 -11.66 14.09 -12.22
CA LYS A 49 -13.07 14.28 -12.54
C LYS A 49 -13.68 15.29 -11.56
N GLU A 50 -14.23 16.36 -12.15
CA GLU A 50 -15.19 17.32 -11.57
C GLU A 50 -14.72 18.39 -10.57
N GLN A 51 -13.92 19.35 -11.07
CA GLN A 51 -14.05 20.77 -10.67
C GLN A 51 -14.37 21.66 -11.89
N LYS A 52 -15.32 21.21 -12.73
CA LYS A 52 -15.94 22.03 -13.77
C LYS A 52 -17.44 21.84 -13.71
N LYS A 53 -18.14 22.94 -13.41
CA LYS A 53 -19.59 23.16 -13.29
C LYS A 53 -20.16 22.91 -11.89
N GLU A 54 -20.22 23.95 -11.08
CA GLU A 54 -21.44 24.78 -10.99
C GLU A 54 -21.08 26.23 -10.69
#